data_AF-A0A832EKI9-F1
#
_entry.id   AF-A0A832EKI9-F1
#
_cell.length_a   1.000
_cell.length_b   1.000
_cell.length_c   1.000
_cell.angle_alpha   90.00
_cell.angle_beta   90.00
_cell.angle_gamma   90.00
#
_symmetry.space_group_name_H-M   'P 1'
#
loop_
_entity.id
_entity.type
_entity.pdbx_description
1 polymer ?
#
loop_
_entity_poly.entity_id
_entity_poly.type
_entity_poly.pdbx_seq_one_letter_code
_entity_poly.pdbx_strand_id
1 'polypeptide(L)'
;MKNQHRPWRFFLMATLFAVLTASGPVRAEEPTGFTRQDRDLLIELRTRMLEIDNRFEQIDKRFEQIEKRFEQIEKRFEQIEKRFEQIDKRFEQVDKRFEQLIQFLYILAGIFTTLVVANIGFAYWDRRTIISQAKKETKEDLEREGRLRDVILALREYAAKNEDLAAILKSFHLL
;
A
#
# COMPACT_ATOMS: atom_id res chain seq x y z
N MET A 1 35.83 45.25 -118.80
CA MET A 1 36.31 46.29 -117.87
C MET A 1 36.28 45.74 -116.45
N LYS A 2 37.45 45.69 -115.80
CA LYS A 2 37.77 45.40 -114.39
C LYS A 2 36.74 44.58 -113.56
N ASN A 3 36.92 43.27 -113.50
CA ASN A 3 36.44 42.49 -112.36
C ASN A 3 37.64 42.11 -111.47
N GLN A 4 37.85 42.96 -110.48
CA GLN A 4 38.94 42.90 -109.53
C GLN A 4 38.64 41.79 -108.51
N HIS A 5 39.19 40.59 -108.73
CA HIS A 5 39.23 39.56 -107.70
C HIS A 5 40.15 40.04 -106.58
N ARG A 6 39.57 40.73 -105.59
CA ARG A 6 40.28 41.25 -104.43
C ARG A 6 40.84 40.04 -103.65
N PRO A 7 42.18 39.88 -103.57
CA PRO A 7 42.81 38.69 -102.96
C PRO A 7 42.44 38.52 -101.49
N TRP A 8 42.00 39.61 -100.84
CA TRP A 8 41.54 39.60 -99.46
C TRP A 8 40.29 38.75 -99.21
N ARG A 9 39.45 38.48 -100.23
CA ARG A 9 38.31 37.55 -100.08
C ARG A 9 38.77 36.10 -99.94
N PHE A 10 39.85 35.72 -100.62
CA PHE A 10 40.46 34.40 -100.46
C PHE A 10 41.13 34.26 -99.10
N PHE A 11 41.81 35.30 -98.62
CA PHE A 11 42.36 35.31 -97.25
C PHE A 11 41.25 35.25 -96.19
N LEU A 12 40.17 36.03 -96.34
CA LEU A 12 39.03 35.98 -95.43
C LEU A 12 38.35 34.62 -95.44
N MET A 13 38.15 34.01 -96.62
CA MET A 13 37.59 32.67 -96.74
C MET A 13 38.54 31.59 -96.21
N ALA A 14 39.85 31.74 -96.39
CA ALA A 14 40.84 30.84 -95.81
C ALA A 14 40.91 30.96 -94.28
N THR A 15 40.78 32.16 -93.72
CA THR A 15 40.65 32.36 -92.27
C THR A 15 39.32 31.85 -91.75
N LEU A 16 38.22 32.03 -92.49
CA LEU A 16 36.90 31.49 -92.13
C LEU A 16 36.92 29.97 -92.17
N PHE A 17 37.54 29.38 -93.19
CA PHE A 17 37.71 27.94 -93.33
C PHE A 17 38.64 27.39 -92.24
N ALA A 18 39.75 28.06 -91.94
CA ALA A 18 40.64 27.70 -90.85
C ALA A 18 39.93 27.76 -89.48
N VAL A 19 39.08 28.76 -89.23
CA VAL A 19 38.27 28.86 -88.00
C VAL A 19 37.16 27.79 -87.98
N LEU A 20 36.58 27.45 -89.14
CA LEU A 20 35.60 26.39 -89.30
C LEU A 20 36.22 24.99 -89.08
N THR A 21 37.51 24.81 -89.40
CA THR A 21 38.26 23.57 -89.15
C THR A 21 38.97 23.52 -87.80
N ALA A 22 39.29 24.69 -87.20
CA ALA A 22 39.89 24.81 -85.87
C ALA A 22 38.85 24.72 -84.74
N SER A 23 37.57 24.85 -85.08
CA SER A 23 36.47 24.30 -84.30
C SER A 23 36.54 22.78 -84.45
N GLY A 24 37.43 22.15 -83.67
CA GLY A 24 37.54 20.70 -83.63
C GLY A 24 36.14 20.08 -83.44
N PRO A 25 35.89 18.86 -83.96
CA PRO A 25 34.58 18.24 -83.78
C PRO A 25 34.27 18.28 -82.29
N VAL A 26 33.18 18.96 -81.92
CA VAL A 26 32.61 18.84 -80.58
C VAL A 26 32.37 17.35 -80.44
N ARG A 27 33.25 16.67 -79.70
CA ARG A 27 33.02 15.28 -79.30
C ARG A 27 31.71 15.35 -78.54
N ALA A 28 30.64 14.87 -79.17
CA ALA A 28 29.51 14.39 -78.41
C ALA A 28 30.10 13.38 -77.44
N GLU A 29 30.08 13.69 -76.14
CA GLU A 29 30.24 12.66 -75.14
C GLU A 29 29.19 11.61 -75.48
N GLU A 30 29.63 10.46 -76.00
CA GLU A 30 28.74 9.33 -76.17
C GLU A 30 28.05 9.11 -74.83
N PRO A 31 26.73 8.82 -74.80
CA PRO A 31 26.07 8.49 -73.55
C PRO A 31 26.88 7.34 -72.93
N THR A 32 27.61 7.62 -71.85
CA THR A 32 28.55 6.67 -71.26
C THR A 32 27.78 5.41 -70.96
N GLY A 33 27.98 4.38 -71.78
CA GLY A 33 27.25 3.12 -71.65
C GLY A 33 27.53 2.52 -70.27
N PHE A 34 26.54 1.86 -69.71
CA PHE A 34 26.61 1.22 -68.40
C PHE A 34 27.93 0.44 -68.23
N THR A 35 28.80 0.95 -67.36
CA THR A 35 30.19 0.48 -67.27
C THR A 35 30.26 -0.87 -66.54
N ARG A 36 31.44 -1.49 -66.50
CA ARG A 36 31.64 -2.68 -65.64
C ARG A 36 31.55 -2.33 -64.15
N GLN A 37 32.03 -1.14 -63.79
CA GLN A 37 31.98 -0.64 -62.42
C GLN A 37 30.53 -0.41 -61.96
N ASP A 38 29.67 0.11 -62.83
CA ASP A 38 28.25 0.29 -62.52
C ASP A 38 27.53 -1.06 -62.34
N ARG A 39 27.90 -2.09 -63.11
CA ARG A 39 27.42 -3.48 -62.92
C ARG A 39 27.80 -4.01 -61.55
N ASP A 40 29.06 -3.86 -61.16
CA ASP A 40 29.57 -4.36 -59.89
C ASP A 40 28.89 -3.66 -58.71
N LEU A 41 28.66 -2.34 -58.80
CA LEU A 41 27.90 -1.58 -57.80
C LEU A 41 26.45 -2.06 -57.68
N LEU A 42 25.76 -2.36 -58.80
CA LEU A 42 24.41 -2.91 -58.75
C LEU A 42 24.37 -4.31 -58.11
N ILE A 43 25.39 -5.14 -58.35
CA ILE A 43 25.51 -6.47 -57.74
C ILE A 43 25.73 -6.33 -56.23
N GLU A 44 26.60 -5.41 -55.80
CA GLU A 44 26.82 -5.14 -54.38
C GLU A 44 25.56 -4.60 -53.70
N LEU A 45 24.87 -3.64 -54.33
CA LEU A 45 23.61 -3.08 -53.83
C LEU A 45 22.52 -4.15 -53.71
N ARG A 46 22.37 -5.03 -54.71
CA ARG A 46 21.45 -6.17 -54.66
C ARG A 46 21.81 -7.10 -53.50
N THR A 47 23.09 -7.37 -53.29
CA THR A 47 23.56 -8.24 -52.21
C THR A 47 23.25 -7.64 -50.84
N ARG A 48 23.51 -6.34 -50.65
CA ARG A 48 23.14 -5.61 -49.42
C ARG A 48 21.63 -5.59 -49.20
N MET A 49 20.83 -5.41 -50.24
CA MET A 49 19.36 -5.46 -50.13
C MET A 49 18.88 -6.84 -49.68
N LEU A 50 19.42 -7.93 -50.25
CA LEU A 50 19.09 -9.29 -49.81
C LEU A 50 19.48 -9.55 -48.35
N GLU A 51 20.62 -9.00 -47.90
CA GLU A 51 21.03 -9.07 -46.49
C GLU A 51 20.06 -8.30 -45.59
N ILE A 52 19.63 -7.11 -46.01
CA ILE A 52 18.64 -6.29 -45.30
C ILE A 52 17.30 -7.04 -45.21
N ASP A 53 16.81 -7.63 -46.30
CA ASP A 53 15.56 -8.40 -46.32
C ASP A 53 15.61 -9.58 -45.34
N ASN A 54 16.72 -10.33 -45.31
CA ASN A 54 16.91 -11.42 -44.36
C ASN A 54 16.93 -10.91 -42.91
N ARG A 55 17.58 -9.76 -42.66
CA ARG A 55 17.56 -9.13 -41.32
C ARG A 55 16.15 -8.70 -40.91
N PHE A 56 15.33 -8.18 -41.82
CA PHE A 56 13.94 -7.86 -41.55
C PHE A 56 13.12 -9.11 -41.24
N GLU A 57 13.29 -10.19 -42.00
CA GLU A 57 12.60 -11.47 -41.72
C GLU A 57 12.95 -12.02 -40.32
N GLN A 58 14.22 -11.87 -39.90
CA GLN A 58 14.64 -12.22 -38.53
C GLN A 58 14.01 -11.31 -37.47
N ILE A 59 13.86 -10.02 -37.77
CA ILE A 59 13.19 -9.05 -36.89
C ILE A 59 11.72 -9.44 -36.73
N ASP A 60 11.01 -9.75 -37.83
CA ASP A 60 9.61 -10.16 -37.81
C ASP A 60 9.40 -11.41 -36.96
N LYS A 61 10.25 -12.43 -37.16
CA LYS A 61 10.24 -13.65 -36.32
C LYS A 61 10.44 -13.35 -34.83
N ARG A 62 11.26 -12.35 -34.49
CA ARG A 62 11.44 -11.93 -33.09
C ARG A 62 10.22 -11.18 -32.57
N PHE A 63 9.57 -10.36 -33.38
CA PHE A 63 8.33 -9.69 -33.00
C PHE A 63 7.19 -10.68 -32.75
N GLU A 64 7.00 -11.69 -33.60
CA GLU A 64 6.03 -12.76 -33.35
C GLU A 64 6.28 -13.51 -32.04
N GLN A 65 7.57 -13.75 -31.70
CA GLN A 65 7.92 -14.37 -30.42
C GLN A 65 7.62 -13.44 -29.23
N ILE A 66 7.81 -12.13 -29.39
CA ILE A 66 7.48 -11.13 -28.38
C ILE A 66 5.97 -11.08 -28.17
N GLU A 67 5.17 -11.04 -29.23
CA GLU A 67 3.70 -11.06 -29.16
C GLU A 67 3.19 -12.29 -28.40
N LYS A 68 3.69 -13.49 -28.73
CA LYS A 68 3.34 -14.72 -28.00
C LYS A 68 3.69 -14.66 -26.52
N ARG A 69 4.79 -13.99 -26.15
CA ARG A 69 5.16 -13.79 -24.74
C ARG A 69 4.23 -12.80 -24.06
N PHE A 70 3.82 -11.73 -24.74
CA PHE A 70 2.84 -10.78 -24.21
C PHE A 70 1.49 -11.43 -23.96
N GLU A 71 0.97 -12.23 -24.89
CA GLU A 71 -0.27 -13.00 -24.68
C GLU A 71 -0.18 -13.94 -23.47
N GLN A 72 0.98 -14.58 -23.27
CA GLN A 72 1.21 -15.41 -22.08
C GLN A 72 1.23 -14.58 -20.79
N ILE A 73 1.83 -13.39 -20.83
CA ILE A 73 1.86 -12.46 -19.70
C ILE A 73 0.44 -12.01 -19.35
N GLU A 74 -0.36 -11.61 -20.33
CA GLU A 74 -1.77 -11.21 -20.14
C GLU A 74 -2.58 -12.32 -19.46
N LYS A 75 -2.49 -13.57 -19.96
CA LYS A 75 -3.16 -14.71 -19.33
C LYS A 75 -2.73 -14.94 -17.88
N ARG A 76 -1.46 -14.69 -17.55
CA ARG A 76 -0.97 -14.79 -16.17
C ARG A 76 -1.51 -13.66 -15.30
N PHE A 77 -1.62 -12.44 -15.83
CA PHE A 77 -2.24 -11.32 -15.13
C PHE A 77 -3.72 -11.58 -14.84
N GLU A 78 -4.50 -12.07 -15.81
CA GLU A 78 -5.90 -12.45 -15.58
C GLU A 78 -6.04 -13.52 -14.47
N GLN A 79 -5.14 -14.51 -14.44
CA GLN A 79 -5.13 -15.51 -13.37
C GLN A 79 -4.78 -14.89 -12.01
N ILE A 80 -3.85 -13.95 -11.97
CA ILE A 80 -3.48 -13.23 -10.75
C ILE A 80 -4.67 -12.41 -10.25
N GLU A 81 -5.36 -11.67 -11.11
CA GLU A 81 -6.56 -10.90 -10.76
C GLU A 81 -7.65 -11.79 -10.17
N LYS A 82 -7.96 -12.93 -10.79
CA LYS A 82 -8.93 -13.90 -10.24
C LYS A 82 -8.53 -14.42 -8.86
N ARG A 83 -7.23 -14.62 -8.61
CA ARG A 83 -6.74 -15.04 -7.30
C ARG A 83 -6.87 -13.93 -6.26
N PHE A 84 -6.61 -12.68 -6.64
CA PHE A 84 -6.83 -11.53 -5.75
C PHE A 84 -8.31 -11.38 -5.38
N GLU A 85 -9.23 -11.50 -6.35
CA GLU A 85 -10.67 -11.45 -6.06
C GLU A 85 -11.11 -12.56 -5.08
N GLN A 86 -10.54 -13.77 -5.22
CA GLN A 86 -10.78 -14.86 -4.26
C GLN A 86 -10.21 -14.56 -2.87
N ILE A 87 -9.04 -13.94 -2.79
CA ILE A 87 -8.42 -13.51 -1.54
C ILE A 87 -9.31 -12.47 -0.86
N ASP A 88 -9.80 -11.48 -1.59
CA ASP A 88 -10.68 -10.43 -1.05
C ASP A 88 -11.97 -11.02 -0.47
N LYS A 89 -12.61 -11.96 -1.19
CA LYS A 89 -13.80 -12.68 -0.68
C LYS A 89 -13.51 -13.46 0.61
N ARG A 90 -12.32 -14.04 0.73
CA ARG A 90 -11.92 -14.75 1.96
C ARG A 90 -11.66 -13.78 3.11
N PHE A 91 -11.07 -12.62 2.85
CA PHE A 91 -10.89 -11.58 3.86
C PHE A 91 -12.24 -11.04 4.35
N GLU A 92 -13.19 -10.77 3.45
CA GLU A 92 -14.53 -10.33 3.85
C GLU A 92 -15.24 -11.36 4.75
N GLN A 93 -15.06 -12.66 4.47
CA GLN A 93 -15.59 -13.72 5.34
C GLN A 93 -14.90 -13.76 6.70
N VAL A 94 -13.58 -13.52 6.75
CA VAL A 94 -12.81 -13.45 8.00
C VAL A 94 -13.27 -12.25 8.83
N ASP A 95 -13.45 -11.08 8.21
CA ASP A 95 -13.93 -9.87 8.89
C ASP A 95 -15.31 -10.09 9.52
N LYS A 96 -16.26 -10.69 8.78
CA LYS A 96 -17.59 -11.05 9.33
C LYS A 96 -17.49 -11.98 10.54
N ARG A 97 -16.56 -12.94 10.53
CA ARG A 97 -16.35 -13.83 11.70
C ARG A 97 -15.74 -13.06 12.88
N PHE A 98 -14.83 -12.12 12.63
CA PHE A 98 -14.28 -11.28 13.69
C PHE A 98 -15.33 -10.35 14.28
N GLU A 99 -16.18 -9.72 13.47
CA GLU A 99 -17.31 -8.91 13.93
C GLU A 99 -18.23 -9.72 14.86
N GLN A 100 -18.58 -10.95 14.46
CA GLN A 100 -19.36 -11.87 15.30
C GLN A 100 -18.65 -12.18 16.63
N LEU A 101 -17.36 -12.50 16.61
CA LEU A 101 -16.58 -12.78 17.83
C LEU A 101 -16.52 -11.55 18.76
N ILE A 102 -16.31 -10.37 18.20
CA ILE A 102 -16.31 -9.11 18.94
C ILE A 102 -17.69 -8.86 19.56
N GLN A 103 -18.77 -9.10 18.82
CA GLN A 103 -20.13 -8.98 19.34
C GLN A 103 -20.39 -9.95 20.50
N PHE A 104 -19.98 -11.21 20.39
CA PHE A 104 -20.08 -12.17 21.50
C PHE A 104 -19.26 -11.73 22.72
N LEU A 105 -18.06 -11.19 22.51
CA LEU A 105 -17.21 -10.68 23.58
C LEU A 105 -17.88 -9.50 24.30
N TYR A 106 -18.50 -8.57 23.57
CA TYR A 106 -19.24 -7.46 24.17
C TYR A 106 -20.43 -7.93 24.99
N ILE A 107 -21.19 -8.95 24.52
CA ILE A 107 -22.30 -9.53 25.28
C ILE A 107 -21.78 -10.16 26.58
N LEU A 108 -20.71 -10.95 26.51
CA LEU A 108 -20.10 -11.58 27.68
C LEU A 108 -19.57 -10.54 28.67
N ALA A 109 -18.88 -9.51 28.17
CA ALA A 109 -18.42 -8.39 28.97
C ALA A 109 -19.59 -7.67 29.65
N GLY A 110 -20.69 -7.43 28.94
CA GLY A 110 -21.89 -6.81 29.50
C GLY A 110 -22.52 -7.62 30.63
N ILE A 111 -22.65 -8.95 30.46
CA ILE A 111 -23.13 -9.86 31.52
C ILE A 111 -22.19 -9.82 32.72
N PHE A 112 -20.89 -9.93 32.47
CA PHE A 112 -19.87 -9.89 33.52
C PHE A 112 -19.91 -8.57 34.30
N THR A 113 -19.96 -7.43 33.62
CA THR A 113 -20.09 -6.11 34.25
C THR A 113 -21.37 -6.01 35.08
N THR A 114 -22.50 -6.52 34.56
CA THR A 114 -23.77 -6.53 35.28
C THR A 114 -23.68 -7.36 36.57
N LEU A 115 -23.07 -8.54 36.51
CA LEU A 115 -22.85 -9.40 37.67
C LEU A 115 -21.93 -8.73 38.71
N VAL A 116 -20.85 -8.10 38.26
CA VAL A 116 -19.91 -7.37 39.14
C VAL A 116 -20.62 -6.22 39.85
N VAL A 117 -21.38 -5.40 39.11
CA VAL A 117 -22.15 -4.28 39.69
C VAL A 117 -23.20 -4.80 40.67
N ALA A 118 -23.93 -5.87 40.31
CA ALA A 118 -24.90 -6.48 41.21
C ALA A 118 -24.25 -7.03 42.48
N ASN A 119 -23.08 -7.68 42.38
CA ASN A 119 -22.38 -8.25 43.51
C ASN A 119 -21.84 -7.15 44.46
N ILE A 120 -21.21 -6.11 43.91
CA ILE A 120 -20.73 -4.95 44.68
C ILE A 120 -21.92 -4.22 45.33
N GLY A 121 -22.99 -4.00 44.57
CA GLY A 121 -24.21 -3.38 45.07
C GLY A 121 -24.86 -4.16 46.20
N PHE A 122 -24.93 -5.49 46.07
CA PHE A 122 -25.43 -6.39 47.12
C PHE A 122 -24.54 -6.35 48.36
N ALA A 123 -23.21 -6.43 48.20
CA ALA A 123 -22.28 -6.35 49.33
C ALA A 123 -22.36 -4.99 50.07
N TYR A 124 -22.57 -3.90 49.34
CA TYR A 124 -22.79 -2.58 49.93
C TYR A 124 -24.12 -2.52 50.71
N TRP A 125 -25.18 -3.13 50.17
CA TRP A 125 -26.50 -3.18 50.81
C TRP A 125 -26.51 -4.10 52.06
N ASP A 126 -25.93 -5.30 51.96
CA ASP A 126 -25.82 -6.31 53.03
C ASP A 126 -25.06 -5.79 54.27
N ARG A 127 -23.98 -5.04 54.05
CA ARG A 127 -23.24 -4.36 55.13
C ARG A 127 -24.12 -3.41 55.95
N ARG A 128 -25.09 -2.75 55.31
CA ARG A 128 -25.97 -1.79 55.97
C ARG A 128 -27.09 -2.48 56.75
N THR A 129 -27.57 -3.64 56.30
CA THR A 129 -28.70 -4.35 56.90
C THR A 129 -28.29 -5.20 58.11
N ILE A 130 -27.20 -5.95 58.04
CA ILE A 130 -26.80 -6.88 59.12
C ILE A 130 -26.30 -6.16 60.39
N ILE A 131 -25.52 -5.09 60.25
CA ILE A 131 -25.02 -4.33 61.41
C ILE A 131 -26.18 -3.76 62.24
N SER A 132 -27.29 -3.42 61.58
CA SER A 132 -28.47 -2.87 62.25
C SER A 132 -29.21 -3.91 63.11
N GLN A 133 -29.26 -5.17 62.66
CA GLN A 133 -29.92 -6.25 63.39
C GLN A 133 -29.04 -6.79 64.51
N ALA A 134 -27.76 -7.01 64.24
CA ALA A 134 -26.80 -7.44 65.27
C ALA A 134 -26.77 -6.45 66.45
N LYS A 135 -26.78 -5.13 66.19
CA LYS A 135 -26.83 -4.13 67.27
C LYS A 135 -28.10 -4.19 68.11
N LYS A 136 -29.23 -4.60 67.56
CA LYS A 136 -30.49 -4.68 68.30
C LYS A 136 -30.53 -5.91 69.19
N GLU A 137 -30.18 -7.08 68.66
CA GLU A 137 -30.11 -8.32 69.45
C GLU A 137 -29.09 -8.20 70.58
N THR A 138 -27.89 -7.65 70.30
CA THR A 138 -26.87 -7.47 71.34
C THR A 138 -27.30 -6.45 72.40
N LYS A 139 -28.05 -5.40 72.03
CA LYS A 139 -28.53 -4.41 73.00
C LYS A 139 -29.65 -4.95 73.88
N GLU A 140 -30.58 -5.72 73.30
CA GLU A 140 -31.68 -6.34 74.06
C GLU A 140 -31.17 -7.42 75.02
N ASP A 141 -30.16 -8.20 74.63
CA ASP A 141 -29.51 -9.18 75.52
C ASP A 141 -28.73 -8.51 76.66
N LEU A 142 -27.98 -7.43 76.36
CA LEU A 142 -27.29 -6.65 77.40
C LEU A 142 -28.26 -5.93 78.36
N GLU A 143 -29.45 -5.53 77.90
CA GLU A 143 -30.48 -4.91 78.74
C GLU A 143 -31.29 -5.95 79.54
N ARG A 144 -31.54 -7.16 79.00
CA ARG A 144 -32.23 -8.25 79.70
C ARG A 144 -31.38 -8.94 80.75
N GLU A 145 -30.10 -9.18 80.49
CA GLU A 145 -29.26 -9.98 81.40
C GLU A 145 -28.80 -9.22 82.66
N GLY A 146 -29.08 -7.93 82.83
CA GLY A 146 -28.62 -7.17 84.02
C GLY A 146 -27.09 -7.06 84.16
N ARG A 147 -26.31 -7.76 83.31
CA ARG A 147 -24.85 -7.82 83.32
C ARG A 147 -24.20 -6.44 83.23
N LEU A 148 -24.81 -5.48 82.54
CA LEU A 148 -24.33 -4.10 82.55
C LEU A 148 -24.41 -3.48 83.95
N ARG A 149 -25.49 -3.72 84.69
CA ARG A 149 -25.64 -3.24 86.07
C ARG A 149 -24.66 -3.94 86.99
N ASP A 150 -24.50 -5.25 86.85
CA ASP A 150 -23.59 -6.05 87.68
C ASP A 150 -22.11 -5.67 87.43
N VAL A 151 -21.74 -5.44 86.17
CA VAL A 151 -20.39 -4.96 85.81
C VAL A 151 -20.17 -3.55 86.34
N ILE A 152 -21.16 -2.65 86.25
CA ILE A 152 -21.04 -1.30 86.84
C ILE A 152 -20.91 -1.36 88.37
N LEU A 153 -21.67 -2.23 89.05
CA LEU A 153 -21.59 -2.42 90.49
C LEU A 153 -20.24 -3.00 90.92
N ALA A 154 -19.75 -4.03 90.22
CA ALA A 154 -18.44 -4.63 90.47
C ALA A 154 -17.30 -3.63 90.22
N LEU A 155 -17.40 -2.81 89.16
CA LEU A 155 -16.44 -1.74 88.88
C LEU A 155 -16.48 -0.65 89.95
N ARG A 156 -17.66 -0.29 90.45
CA ARG A 156 -17.83 0.68 91.53
C ARG A 156 -17.25 0.18 92.85
N GLU A 157 -17.44 -1.10 93.16
CA GLU A 157 -16.86 -1.75 94.34
C GLU A 157 -15.32 -1.83 94.25
N TYR A 158 -14.80 -2.16 93.06
CA TYR A 158 -13.35 -2.22 92.85
C TYR A 158 -12.69 -0.84 92.82
N ALA A 159 -13.40 0.18 92.33
CA ALA A 159 -12.96 1.58 92.36
C ALA A 159 -12.83 2.13 93.78
N ALA A 160 -13.64 1.65 94.73
CA ALA A 160 -13.48 1.99 96.14
C ALA A 160 -12.15 1.50 96.74
N LYS A 161 -11.46 0.55 96.08
CA LYS A 161 -10.17 -0.01 96.51
C LYS A 161 -8.98 0.50 95.69
N ASN A 162 -9.20 1.25 94.61
CA ASN A 162 -8.14 1.65 93.68
C ASN A 162 -8.39 3.07 93.12
N GLU A 163 -7.56 4.05 93.53
CA GLU A 163 -7.76 5.49 93.24
C GLU A 163 -7.77 5.79 91.74
N ASP A 164 -6.94 5.08 90.96
CA ASP A 164 -6.83 5.27 89.51
C ASP A 164 -8.12 4.89 88.78
N LEU A 165 -8.78 3.79 89.21
CA LEU A 165 -10.03 3.35 88.61
C LEU A 165 -11.20 4.26 89.00
N ALA A 166 -11.19 4.80 90.22
CA ALA A 166 -12.18 5.77 90.67
C ALA A 166 -12.11 7.09 89.87
N ALA A 167 -10.90 7.57 89.58
CA ALA A 167 -10.70 8.74 88.74
C ALA A 167 -11.26 8.53 87.32
N ILE A 168 -11.01 7.36 86.73
CA ILE A 168 -11.53 6.98 85.40
C ILE A 168 -13.06 6.92 85.41
N LEU A 169 -13.69 6.22 86.36
CA LEU A 169 -15.15 6.14 86.43
C LEU A 169 -15.84 7.49 86.67
N LYS A 170 -15.22 8.38 87.46
CA LYS A 170 -15.72 9.74 87.69
C LYS A 170 -15.71 10.59 86.42
N SER A 171 -14.70 10.42 85.56
CA SER A 171 -14.63 11.11 84.26
C SER A 171 -15.77 10.69 83.30
N PHE A 172 -16.24 9.44 83.42
CA PHE A 172 -17.39 8.93 82.66
C PHE A 172 -18.75 9.19 83.32
N HIS A 173 -18.80 9.96 84.42
CA HIS A 173 -20.02 10.27 85.19
C HIS A 173 -20.76 9.02 85.73
N LEU A 174 -20.04 7.92 85.96
CA LEU A 174 -20.60 6.64 86.42
C LEU A 174 -20.52 6.48 87.96
N LEU A 175 -19.98 7.46 88.68
CA LEU A 175 -19.69 7.45 90.11
C LEU A 175 -20.17 8.74 90.78
#